data_AF-A0A927RBK1-F1
#
_entry.id   AF-A0A927RBK1-F1
#
_cell.length_a   1.000
_cell.length_b   1.000
_cell.length_c   1.000
_cell.angle_alpha   90.00
_cell.angle_beta   90.00
_cell.angle_gamma   90.00
#
_symmetry.space_group_name_H-M   'P 1'
#
loop_
_entity.id
_entity.type
_entity.pdbx_description
1 polymer ?
#
loop_
_entity_poly.entity_id
_entity_poly.type
_entity_poly.pdbx_seq_one_letter_code
_entity_poly.pdbx_strand_id
1 'polypeptide(L)'
;MKHRRHVMVGVLATVCALVMSACNTPLGIVGDDGAPVPSRTAPTASAANRTAPEAAQTPQGRDLALPPSRDPSPVLQQQDDGSAPLGQKVTVPSLPFSFSRDGYTFRDLHGAQVPLVTGRVTPKVDTGPHDGHGVRMFIVDGKMYDHPNFQANYGIENLESYDRTHDEFYLNRAKLQAQRLIDRRVESRGAWFYPYPFDFRLHGNIAETVRAPWYSGLSQGKVLSLMSRLAATTHEAKWAEAADRTFNSFLLPPDEQAPWVVSVGSDHLLWFVEYPFGSPDTADLVFNGHMSAVFGLWDYYRVTRRPQALALYDGGITTINRYRSTLRVPQAQSIYCVTHHSTATNGYHKIHIAQLIQLWLMTGRNEFVQLADAMAADNPYPVLDTPRTVDLPAGRHIGYNFDIATGAVLGSKTVTLTEATTATTIRRMRVKGRGVYYRMTKGSVMEGLWVPEKAGLSLMRGPIQILEYHANREGVLPAKRVYVGTRYDAEGEVSGRTKLTPRAATQVSYDAKAWIGGVPSVHVTSGRLTGYWIAAASLQPAS
;
A
#
# COMPACT_ATOMS: atom_id res chain seq x y z
N MET A 1 43.39 37.99 -41.03
CA MET A 1 43.57 36.78 -41.88
C MET A 1 43.16 35.57 -41.04
N LYS A 2 42.00 34.94 -41.31
CA LYS A 2 41.83 33.60 -41.95
C LYS A 2 42.66 32.51 -41.22
N HIS A 3 42.15 31.37 -40.75
CA HIS A 3 40.93 30.61 -41.07
C HIS A 3 40.56 29.59 -39.96
N ARG A 4 39.30 29.14 -40.02
CA ARG A 4 38.61 28.10 -39.24
C ARG A 4 39.18 26.68 -39.45
N ARG A 5 38.94 25.76 -38.48
CA ARG A 5 38.11 24.54 -38.67
C ARG A 5 37.77 23.84 -37.33
N HIS A 6 36.56 23.27 -37.32
CA HIS A 6 35.82 22.61 -36.23
C HIS A 6 36.37 21.24 -35.82
N VAL A 7 36.21 20.84 -34.55
CA VAL A 7 35.71 19.51 -34.13
C VAL A 7 34.87 19.64 -32.85
N MET A 8 33.80 18.86 -32.83
CA MET A 8 32.71 18.71 -31.87
C MET A 8 33.14 17.98 -30.59
N VAL A 9 32.82 18.50 -29.40
CA VAL A 9 32.73 17.71 -28.16
C VAL A 9 31.53 18.25 -27.37
N GLY A 10 30.47 17.44 -27.33
CA GLY A 10 29.36 17.63 -26.39
C GLY A 10 29.53 16.67 -25.22
N VAL A 11 29.43 17.16 -23.99
CA VAL A 11 29.15 16.36 -22.80
C VAL A 11 28.34 17.20 -21.80
N LEU A 12 27.11 16.71 -21.60
CA LEU A 12 26.24 16.69 -20.41
C LEU A 12 26.20 17.89 -19.46
N ALA A 13 25.05 18.57 -19.50
CA ALA A 13 24.35 18.99 -18.30
C ALA A 13 22.96 18.33 -18.31
N THR A 14 22.66 17.47 -17.34
CA THR A 14 21.27 17.06 -17.07
C THR A 14 21.12 16.78 -15.57
N VAL A 15 20.15 17.49 -15.01
CA VAL A 15 19.69 17.49 -13.62
C VAL A 15 18.90 16.21 -13.35
N CYS A 16 19.27 15.46 -12.30
CA CYS A 16 18.53 14.27 -11.85
C CYS A 16 17.27 14.68 -11.08
N ALA A 17 16.10 14.26 -11.58
CA ALA A 17 14.82 14.31 -10.88
C ALA A 17 14.37 12.90 -10.46
N LEU A 18 14.06 12.78 -9.16
CA LEU A 18 13.20 11.85 -8.43
C LEU A 18 13.03 10.39 -8.88
N VAL A 19 13.47 9.50 -7.97
CA VAL A 19 13.07 8.10 -7.84
C VAL A 19 11.67 8.00 -7.21
N MET A 20 10.71 7.49 -7.98
CA MET A 20 9.49 6.83 -7.48
C MET A 20 9.16 5.67 -8.42
N SER A 21 9.36 4.43 -7.96
CA SER A 21 8.72 3.25 -8.55
C SER A 21 8.87 2.04 -7.63
N ALA A 22 7.80 1.75 -6.90
CA ALA A 22 7.39 0.40 -6.48
C ALA A 22 5.92 0.48 -6.03
N CYS A 23 5.04 0.89 -6.96
CA CYS A 23 3.60 0.65 -6.87
C CYS A 23 3.18 0.21 -8.27
N ASN A 24 2.46 -0.92 -8.34
CA ASN A 24 1.96 -1.52 -9.56
C ASN A 24 1.19 -0.51 -10.46
N THR A 25 1.27 -0.74 -11.78
CA THR A 25 0.61 -0.12 -12.98
C THR A 25 1.32 1.05 -13.74
N PRO A 26 1.16 1.15 -15.10
CA PRO A 26 2.28 1.31 -16.05
C PRO A 26 2.39 2.67 -16.80
N LEU A 27 3.59 2.86 -17.39
CA LEU A 27 3.95 3.61 -18.63
C LEU A 27 3.93 5.16 -18.68
N GLY A 28 5.13 5.72 -18.98
CA GLY A 28 5.34 6.69 -20.06
C GLY A 28 5.42 8.18 -19.69
N ILE A 29 6.63 8.75 -19.64
CA ILE A 29 6.85 10.21 -19.65
C ILE A 29 7.65 10.59 -20.90
N VAL A 30 7.10 11.54 -21.68
CA VAL A 30 7.82 12.44 -22.58
C VAL A 30 7.86 13.81 -21.90
N GLY A 31 9.03 14.45 -21.90
CA GLY A 31 9.31 15.65 -21.11
C GLY A 31 9.12 16.99 -21.83
N ASP A 32 9.34 18.00 -20.98
CA ASP A 32 10.07 19.25 -21.19
C ASP A 32 9.30 20.58 -21.28
N ASP A 33 10.00 21.60 -20.79
CA ASP A 33 9.57 22.81 -20.12
C ASP A 33 9.28 24.01 -21.03
N GLY A 34 8.66 25.03 -20.44
CA GLY A 34 8.71 26.39 -20.97
C GLY A 34 7.97 27.41 -20.11
N ALA A 35 8.69 28.06 -19.20
CA ALA A 35 8.25 29.31 -18.57
C ALA A 35 9.35 30.39 -18.71
N PRO A 36 8.99 31.66 -18.98
CA PRO A 36 9.89 32.78 -18.80
C PRO A 36 9.56 33.63 -17.55
N VAL A 37 10.64 34.15 -16.97
CA VAL A 37 10.78 35.09 -15.83
C VAL A 37 10.59 36.54 -16.32
N PRO A 38 10.08 37.49 -15.49
CA PRO A 38 10.92 38.49 -14.79
C PRO A 38 10.28 38.92 -13.43
N SER A 39 10.84 39.71 -12.49
CA SER A 39 12.14 40.29 -12.15
C SER A 39 11.98 40.97 -10.77
N ARG A 40 13.11 41.21 -10.08
CA ARG A 40 13.30 41.78 -8.73
C ARG A 40 12.60 43.11 -8.39
N THR A 41 12.26 43.29 -7.10
CA THR A 41 12.64 44.43 -6.22
C THR A 41 12.28 44.14 -4.75
N ALA A 42 13.09 44.66 -3.81
CA ALA A 42 12.93 44.69 -2.34
C ALA A 42 13.48 46.05 -1.84
N PRO A 43 13.51 46.42 -0.54
CA PRO A 43 12.73 46.04 0.66
C PRO A 43 12.23 47.28 1.45
N THR A 44 11.51 47.12 2.60
CA THR A 44 11.74 47.89 3.86
C THR A 44 10.84 47.48 5.06
N ALA A 45 11.52 47.18 6.18
CA ALA A 45 11.28 47.50 7.61
C ALA A 45 10.01 47.06 8.41
N SER A 46 10.27 46.11 9.34
CA SER A 46 10.09 46.17 10.81
C SER A 46 8.72 46.45 11.47
N ALA A 47 8.21 45.45 12.22
CA ALA A 47 7.92 45.59 13.65
C ALA A 47 7.70 44.21 14.31
N ALA A 48 8.33 44.01 15.47
CA ALA A 48 8.28 42.81 16.29
C ALA A 48 6.92 42.65 17.01
N ASN A 49 6.44 41.42 17.14
CA ASN A 49 5.68 41.02 18.33
C ASN A 49 5.87 39.54 18.66
N ARG A 50 5.95 39.25 19.96
CA ARG A 50 6.49 38.03 20.55
C ARG A 50 5.45 36.91 20.62
N THR A 51 5.91 35.71 20.27
CA THR A 51 5.65 34.39 20.88
C THR A 51 4.20 34.00 21.24
N ALA A 52 3.63 33.14 20.40
CA ALA A 52 2.80 32.02 20.83
C ALA A 52 3.59 30.72 20.51
N PRO A 53 3.53 29.65 21.32
CA PRO A 53 4.26 28.43 21.03
C PRO A 53 3.68 27.82 19.75
N GLU A 54 4.51 27.81 18.71
CA GLU A 54 4.25 27.12 17.46
C GLU A 54 4.02 25.66 17.80
N ALA A 55 2.77 25.19 17.63
CA ALA A 55 2.47 23.77 17.64
C ALA A 55 3.43 23.12 16.64
N ALA A 56 4.35 22.29 17.13
CA ALA A 56 5.34 21.62 16.33
C ALA A 56 4.65 20.93 15.16
N GLN A 57 4.75 21.54 13.98
CA GLN A 57 4.40 20.87 12.75
C GLN A 57 5.43 19.77 12.58
N THR A 58 5.04 18.53 12.87
CA THR A 58 5.87 17.37 12.56
C THR A 58 6.23 17.45 11.08
N PRO A 59 7.53 17.46 10.71
CA PRO A 59 7.91 17.52 9.31
C PRO A 59 7.25 16.35 8.58
N GLN A 60 6.39 16.65 7.60
CA GLN A 60 5.87 15.65 6.66
C GLN A 60 6.98 15.26 5.67
N GLY A 61 8.08 14.70 6.20
CA GLY A 61 9.14 14.15 5.40
C GLY A 61 8.69 12.80 4.81
N ARG A 62 9.07 12.55 3.56
CA ARG A 62 9.01 11.18 3.03
C ARG A 62 10.16 10.39 3.63
N ASP A 63 9.89 9.14 3.96
CA ASP A 63 10.90 8.12 4.20
C ASP A 63 12.02 8.21 3.14
N LEU A 64 13.28 8.32 3.58
CA LEU A 64 14.40 8.60 2.69
C LEU A 64 15.55 7.63 2.93
N ALA A 65 15.85 6.82 1.92
CA ALA A 65 17.04 5.98 1.88
C ALA A 65 18.28 6.79 1.49
N LEU A 66 19.41 6.51 2.13
CA LEU A 66 20.67 7.23 1.98
C LEU A 66 21.83 6.23 1.89
N PRO A 67 22.95 6.60 1.23
CA PRO A 67 24.18 5.82 1.34
C PRO A 67 24.53 5.57 2.82
N PRO A 68 25.08 4.40 3.16
CA PRO A 68 25.35 4.07 4.55
C PRO A 68 26.38 5.04 5.13
N SER A 69 26.11 5.58 6.32
CA SER A 69 27.02 6.52 7.01
C SER A 69 28.23 5.84 7.66
N ARG A 70 28.24 4.50 7.70
CA ARG A 70 29.35 3.65 8.17
C ARG A 70 29.51 2.47 7.22
N ASP A 71 30.68 1.85 7.17
CA ASP A 71 30.88 0.64 6.36
C ASP A 71 30.10 -0.55 6.95
N PRO A 72 29.05 -1.06 6.28
CA PRO A 72 28.30 -2.21 6.78
C PRO A 72 28.97 -3.54 6.39
N SER A 73 30.02 -3.52 5.55
CA SER A 73 30.62 -4.73 4.96
C SER A 73 31.09 -5.76 5.98
N PRO A 74 31.71 -5.39 7.13
CA PRO A 74 32.12 -6.38 8.12
C PRO A 74 30.92 -7.19 8.67
N VAL A 75 29.83 -6.52 9.00
CA VAL A 75 28.62 -7.17 9.52
C VAL A 75 27.91 -7.97 8.43
N LEU A 76 27.89 -7.47 7.18
CA LEU A 76 27.27 -8.18 6.06
C LEU A 76 28.06 -9.42 5.60
N GLN A 77 29.37 -9.45 5.86
CA GLN A 77 30.21 -10.62 5.64
C GLN A 77 30.13 -11.59 6.82
N GLN A 78 29.91 -11.07 8.01
CA GLN A 78 29.67 -11.85 9.22
C GLN A 78 28.24 -12.42 9.20
N GLN A 79 28.13 -13.66 8.71
CA GLN A 79 26.85 -14.38 8.68
C GLN A 79 26.37 -14.84 10.06
N ASP A 80 27.17 -14.71 11.12
CA ASP A 80 26.80 -15.05 12.49
C ASP A 80 27.34 -13.98 13.43
N ASP A 81 26.47 -13.26 14.14
CA ASP A 81 26.84 -12.20 15.07
C ASP A 81 27.50 -12.72 16.37
N GLY A 82 27.66 -14.05 16.50
CA GLY A 82 28.28 -14.72 17.64
C GLY A 82 27.32 -14.92 18.82
N SER A 83 26.06 -14.47 18.70
CA SER A 83 25.01 -14.69 19.70
C SER A 83 24.22 -15.98 19.45
N ALA A 84 24.38 -16.61 18.27
CA ALA A 84 23.67 -17.83 17.93
C ALA A 84 24.21 -19.03 18.73
N PRO A 85 23.34 -19.86 19.35
CA PRO A 85 23.79 -21.13 19.92
C PRO A 85 24.31 -22.03 18.81
N LEU A 86 25.55 -22.54 18.95
CA LEU A 86 26.21 -23.38 17.95
C LEU A 86 25.33 -24.57 17.55
N GLY A 87 24.93 -24.62 16.27
CA GLY A 87 24.42 -25.82 15.59
C GLY A 87 23.10 -26.42 16.08
N GLN A 88 22.42 -25.86 17.09
CA GLN A 88 21.17 -26.42 17.58
C GLN A 88 19.95 -25.81 16.89
N LYS A 89 19.02 -26.67 16.46
CA LYS A 89 17.65 -26.25 16.11
C LYS A 89 17.00 -25.70 17.39
N VAL A 90 16.76 -24.40 17.43
CA VAL A 90 15.98 -23.79 18.50
C VAL A 90 14.54 -24.28 18.36
N THR A 91 14.14 -25.22 19.21
CA THR A 91 12.76 -25.63 19.33
C THR A 91 12.20 -24.94 20.55
N VAL A 92 11.37 -23.92 20.37
CA VAL A 92 10.71 -23.24 21.49
C VAL A 92 9.36 -23.90 21.72
N PRO A 93 9.17 -24.71 22.78
CA PRO A 93 7.93 -25.47 22.98
C PRO A 93 6.72 -24.59 23.29
N SER A 94 6.95 -23.37 23.78
CA SER A 94 5.93 -22.35 24.07
C SER A 94 6.36 -20.98 23.53
N LEU A 95 5.45 -20.01 23.47
CA LEU A 95 5.86 -18.63 23.19
C LEU A 95 6.73 -18.10 24.34
N PRO A 96 7.84 -17.39 24.06
CA PRO A 96 8.75 -16.87 25.09
C PRO A 96 8.27 -15.57 25.73
N PHE A 97 7.17 -14.99 25.25
CA PHE A 97 6.53 -13.78 25.77
C PHE A 97 5.01 -13.89 25.62
N SER A 98 4.27 -13.07 26.39
CA SER A 98 2.80 -13.08 26.43
C SER A 98 2.23 -11.81 25.82
N PHE A 99 1.10 -11.93 25.12
CA PHE A 99 0.36 -10.83 24.49
C PHE A 99 -1.12 -11.19 24.37
N SER A 100 -1.95 -10.19 24.12
CA SER A 100 -3.40 -10.32 23.96
C SER A 100 -3.76 -11.03 22.66
N ARG A 101 -4.79 -11.87 22.73
CA ARG A 101 -5.33 -12.64 21.61
C ARG A 101 -6.85 -12.68 21.70
N ASP A 102 -7.51 -12.40 20.58
CA ASP A 102 -8.97 -12.42 20.46
C ASP A 102 -9.48 -13.78 19.92
N GLY A 103 -8.58 -14.73 19.61
CA GLY A 103 -8.94 -16.05 19.13
C GLY A 103 -9.21 -16.11 17.63
N TYR A 104 -8.53 -15.28 16.84
CA TYR A 104 -8.62 -15.35 15.38
C TYR A 104 -8.04 -16.69 14.89
N THR A 105 -8.90 -17.48 14.24
CA THR A 105 -8.54 -18.79 13.72
C THR A 105 -8.03 -18.68 12.29
N PHE A 106 -7.23 -19.67 11.89
CA PHE A 106 -6.75 -19.79 10.52
C PHE A 106 -7.88 -20.22 9.57
N ARG A 107 -8.03 -19.50 8.46
CA ARG A 107 -8.77 -19.97 7.29
C ARG A 107 -7.81 -20.29 6.16
N ASP A 108 -8.00 -21.45 5.55
CA ASP A 108 -7.26 -21.81 4.34
C ASP A 108 -7.86 -21.05 3.15
N LEU A 109 -7.00 -20.37 2.39
CA LEU A 109 -7.36 -19.51 1.28
C LEU A 109 -6.65 -20.01 0.02
N HIS A 110 -7.31 -19.82 -1.12
CA HIS A 110 -6.81 -20.31 -2.41
C HIS A 110 -6.96 -19.24 -3.50
N GLY A 111 -6.18 -19.39 -4.57
CA GLY A 111 -6.22 -18.49 -5.73
C GLY A 111 -6.02 -17.02 -5.34
N ALA A 112 -6.91 -16.16 -5.83
CA ALA A 112 -6.85 -14.70 -5.61
C ALA A 112 -7.12 -14.26 -4.16
N GLN A 113 -7.52 -15.17 -3.26
CA GLN A 113 -7.78 -14.84 -1.86
C GLN A 113 -6.51 -14.94 -0.99
N VAL A 114 -5.48 -15.64 -1.47
CA VAL A 114 -4.22 -15.82 -0.75
C VAL A 114 -3.57 -14.44 -0.56
N PRO A 115 -3.04 -14.10 0.64
CA PRO A 115 -2.36 -12.83 0.84
C PRO A 115 -1.16 -12.67 -0.11
N LEU A 116 -0.77 -11.43 -0.38
CA LEU A 116 0.42 -11.08 -1.18
C LEU A 116 0.41 -11.51 -2.66
N VAL A 117 -0.73 -11.97 -3.18
CA VAL A 117 -0.89 -12.24 -4.63
C VAL A 117 -1.42 -11.00 -5.35
N THR A 118 -1.03 -10.86 -6.61
CA THR A 118 -1.38 -9.71 -7.47
C THR A 118 -2.46 -10.04 -8.50
N GLY A 119 -2.72 -11.32 -8.73
CA GLY A 119 -3.66 -11.79 -9.74
C GLY A 119 -3.08 -11.86 -11.15
N ARG A 120 -1.79 -11.59 -11.35
CA ARG A 120 -1.18 -11.32 -12.66
C ARG A 120 0.04 -12.19 -12.91
N VAL A 121 0.35 -12.41 -14.18
CA VAL A 121 1.61 -13.03 -14.62
C VAL A 121 2.64 -11.92 -14.82
N THR A 122 3.76 -12.01 -14.12
CA THR A 122 4.86 -11.05 -14.18
C THR A 122 5.52 -11.09 -15.57
N PRO A 123 5.88 -9.94 -16.16
CA PRO A 123 6.60 -9.91 -17.44
C PRO A 123 7.92 -10.67 -17.38
N LYS A 124 8.26 -11.38 -18.47
CA LYS A 124 9.57 -12.04 -18.60
C LYS A 124 10.71 -11.03 -18.66
N VAL A 125 10.50 -9.88 -19.29
CA VAL A 125 11.46 -8.78 -19.31
C VAL A 125 11.31 -7.97 -18.01
N ASP A 126 12.36 -7.98 -17.20
CA ASP A 126 12.43 -7.17 -16.00
C ASP A 126 13.05 -5.80 -16.31
N THR A 127 12.28 -4.73 -16.12
CA THR A 127 12.72 -3.34 -16.36
C THR A 127 13.16 -2.63 -15.08
N GLY A 128 12.92 -3.19 -13.91
CA GLY A 128 13.37 -2.60 -12.65
C GLY A 128 14.86 -2.89 -12.38
N PRO A 129 15.51 -2.18 -11.45
CA PRO A 129 16.91 -2.43 -11.12
C PRO A 129 17.16 -3.87 -10.68
N HIS A 130 18.19 -4.50 -11.23
CA HIS A 130 18.62 -5.85 -10.89
C HIS A 130 20.13 -6.02 -11.08
N ASP A 131 20.71 -7.01 -10.40
CA ASP A 131 22.11 -7.37 -10.61
C ASP A 131 22.31 -8.25 -11.86
N GLY A 132 23.57 -8.62 -12.15
CA GLY A 132 23.90 -9.47 -13.31
C GLY A 132 23.28 -10.88 -13.28
N HIS A 133 22.72 -11.31 -12.15
CA HIS A 133 22.01 -12.57 -12.01
C HIS A 133 20.49 -12.41 -12.07
N GLY A 134 19.98 -11.19 -12.29
CA GLY A 134 18.54 -10.90 -12.31
C GLY A 134 17.91 -10.81 -10.91
N VAL A 135 18.71 -10.63 -9.87
CA VAL A 135 18.21 -10.39 -8.51
C VAL A 135 17.78 -8.94 -8.38
N ARG A 136 16.58 -8.69 -7.85
CA ARG A 136 16.03 -7.35 -7.66
C ARG A 136 16.93 -6.53 -6.72
N MET A 137 17.31 -5.34 -7.17
CA MET A 137 18.17 -4.42 -6.42
C MET A 137 17.45 -3.09 -6.16
N PHE A 138 18.01 -2.30 -5.27
CA PHE A 138 17.56 -0.93 -4.99
C PHE A 138 18.70 0.06 -5.23
N ILE A 139 18.39 1.18 -5.89
CA ILE A 139 19.39 2.20 -6.20
C ILE A 139 19.27 3.34 -5.19
N VAL A 140 20.37 3.62 -4.50
CA VAL A 140 20.52 4.77 -3.61
C VAL A 140 21.73 5.56 -4.09
N ASP A 141 21.51 6.82 -4.48
CA ASP A 141 22.54 7.72 -5.00
C ASP A 141 23.41 7.09 -6.12
N GLY A 142 22.75 6.47 -7.11
CA GLY A 142 23.40 5.83 -8.24
C GLY A 142 24.07 4.47 -7.96
N LYS A 143 24.14 4.03 -6.70
CA LYS A 143 24.71 2.73 -6.31
C LYS A 143 23.62 1.70 -6.00
N MET A 144 23.85 0.46 -6.42
CA MET A 144 22.95 -0.67 -6.13
C MET A 144 23.21 -1.26 -4.75
N TYR A 145 22.12 -1.57 -4.04
CA TYR A 145 22.08 -2.18 -2.73
C TYR A 145 21.06 -3.33 -2.71
N ASP A 146 21.33 -4.34 -1.89
CA ASP A 146 20.34 -5.36 -1.56
C ASP A 146 19.14 -4.71 -0.85
N HIS A 147 17.94 -5.23 -1.13
CA HIS A 147 16.71 -4.73 -0.51
C HIS A 147 15.77 -5.91 -0.23
N PRO A 148 15.84 -6.50 0.98
CA PRO A 148 15.17 -7.76 1.28
C PRO A 148 13.68 -7.80 0.93
N ASN A 149 12.93 -6.72 1.22
CA ASN A 149 11.51 -6.63 0.84
C ASN A 149 11.29 -6.69 -0.69
N PHE A 150 12.15 -6.06 -1.50
CA PHE A 150 11.95 -6.03 -2.95
C PHE A 150 12.29 -7.37 -3.59
N GLN A 151 13.35 -8.01 -3.10
CA GLN A 151 13.72 -9.38 -3.49
C GLN A 151 12.62 -10.36 -3.12
N ALA A 152 12.09 -10.28 -1.88
CA ALA A 152 11.01 -11.15 -1.42
C ALA A 152 9.72 -10.95 -2.22
N ASN A 153 9.29 -9.70 -2.44
CA ASN A 153 8.09 -9.41 -3.23
C ASN A 153 8.22 -9.94 -4.66
N TYR A 154 9.37 -9.69 -5.30
CA TYR A 154 9.59 -10.18 -6.66
C TYR A 154 9.64 -11.71 -6.70
N GLY A 155 10.22 -12.37 -5.70
CA GLY A 155 10.17 -13.83 -5.57
C GLY A 155 8.75 -14.36 -5.46
N ILE A 156 7.90 -13.73 -4.64
CA ILE A 156 6.48 -14.10 -4.46
C ILE A 156 5.69 -13.91 -5.75
N GLU A 157 5.86 -12.79 -6.45
CA GLU A 157 5.22 -12.52 -7.75
C GLU A 157 5.60 -13.56 -8.81
N ASN A 158 6.86 -13.99 -8.83
CA ASN A 158 7.31 -15.05 -9.73
C ASN A 158 6.75 -16.43 -9.32
N LEU A 159 6.63 -16.74 -8.03
CA LEU A 159 5.93 -17.96 -7.61
C LEU A 159 4.45 -17.95 -8.03
N GLU A 160 3.75 -16.82 -7.87
CA GLU A 160 2.37 -16.70 -8.35
C GLU A 160 2.30 -16.92 -9.88
N SER A 161 3.26 -16.36 -10.61
CA SER A 161 3.35 -16.54 -12.07
C SER A 161 3.60 -18.00 -12.45
N TYR A 162 4.46 -18.70 -11.71
CA TYR A 162 4.68 -20.14 -11.87
C TYR A 162 3.41 -20.94 -11.57
N ASP A 163 2.71 -20.66 -10.47
CA ASP A 163 1.47 -21.36 -10.11
C ASP A 163 0.38 -21.19 -11.20
N ARG A 164 0.39 -20.05 -11.91
CA ARG A 164 -0.57 -19.73 -12.98
C ARG A 164 -0.21 -20.32 -14.34
N THR A 165 1.07 -20.50 -14.63
CA THR A 165 1.56 -20.81 -15.99
C THR A 165 2.30 -22.15 -16.09
N HIS A 166 2.78 -22.66 -14.96
CA HIS A 166 3.71 -23.79 -14.84
C HIS A 166 5.02 -23.60 -15.63
N ASP A 167 5.41 -22.35 -15.94
CA ASP A 167 6.67 -22.05 -16.62
C ASP A 167 7.82 -21.92 -15.60
N GLU A 168 8.72 -22.91 -15.64
CA GLU A 168 9.93 -23.02 -14.81
C GLU A 168 10.83 -21.78 -14.80
N PHE A 169 10.74 -20.94 -15.84
CA PHE A 169 11.41 -19.64 -15.84
C PHE A 169 11.10 -18.82 -14.58
N TYR A 170 9.81 -18.78 -14.18
CA TYR A 170 9.37 -18.02 -13.03
C TYR A 170 9.82 -18.68 -11.72
N LEU A 171 9.74 -20.00 -11.62
CA LEU A 171 10.21 -20.72 -10.43
C LEU A 171 11.72 -20.51 -10.22
N ASN A 172 12.52 -20.63 -11.27
CA ASN A 172 13.97 -20.41 -11.19
C ASN A 172 14.30 -18.97 -10.79
N ARG A 173 13.57 -17.98 -11.32
CA ARG A 173 13.74 -16.59 -10.92
C ARG A 173 13.35 -16.35 -9.45
N ALA A 174 12.29 -16.97 -8.96
CA ALA A 174 11.92 -16.91 -7.54
C ALA A 174 13.01 -17.50 -6.65
N LYS A 175 13.58 -18.66 -7.04
CA LYS A 175 14.71 -19.30 -6.34
C LYS A 175 15.94 -18.39 -6.29
N LEU A 176 16.23 -17.62 -7.35
CA LEU A 176 17.36 -16.67 -7.34
C LEU A 176 17.17 -15.55 -6.31
N GLN A 177 15.97 -14.99 -6.19
CA GLN A 177 15.69 -13.98 -5.16
C GLN A 177 15.85 -14.57 -3.75
N ALA A 178 15.29 -15.76 -3.53
CA ALA A 178 15.39 -16.46 -2.25
C ALA A 178 16.86 -16.82 -1.92
N GLN A 179 17.63 -17.30 -2.89
CA GLN A 179 19.02 -17.66 -2.66
C GLN A 179 19.85 -16.42 -2.26
N ARG A 180 19.65 -15.26 -2.91
CA ARG A 180 20.32 -14.02 -2.50
C ARG A 180 20.02 -13.68 -1.03
N LEU A 181 18.77 -13.80 -0.62
CA LEU A 181 18.36 -13.53 0.76
C LEU A 181 19.06 -14.46 1.75
N ILE A 182 19.18 -15.75 1.42
CA ILE A 182 19.93 -16.72 2.25
C ILE A 182 21.41 -16.36 2.30
N ASP A 183 22.02 -16.04 1.16
CA ASP A 183 23.45 -15.75 1.07
C ASP A 183 23.86 -14.49 1.86
N ARG A 184 22.92 -13.54 2.00
CA ARG A 184 23.13 -12.24 2.68
C ARG A 184 22.56 -12.16 4.09
N ARG A 185 21.99 -13.25 4.61
CA ARG A 185 21.44 -13.27 5.97
C ARG A 185 22.51 -12.97 7.02
N VAL A 186 22.06 -12.49 8.16
CA VAL A 186 22.80 -12.47 9.42
C VAL A 186 22.10 -13.42 10.37
N GLU A 187 22.84 -14.33 10.97
CA GLU A 187 22.37 -15.22 12.02
C GLU A 187 22.55 -14.55 13.37
N SER A 188 21.48 -14.55 14.16
CA SER A 188 21.47 -13.98 15.50
C SER A 188 20.51 -14.76 16.37
N ARG A 189 20.96 -15.18 17.56
CA ARG A 189 20.14 -15.90 18.56
C ARG A 189 19.36 -17.08 17.96
N GLY A 190 19.95 -17.77 16.98
CA GLY A 190 19.38 -18.94 16.31
C GLY A 190 18.33 -18.64 15.22
N ALA A 191 18.13 -17.37 14.87
CA ALA A 191 17.25 -16.89 13.80
C ALA A 191 18.03 -16.29 12.62
N TRP A 192 17.39 -16.21 11.45
CA TRP A 192 17.93 -15.54 10.28
C TRP A 192 17.28 -14.17 10.09
N PHE A 193 18.12 -13.14 9.98
CA PHE A 193 17.73 -11.77 9.72
C PHE A 193 18.24 -11.29 8.36
N TYR A 194 17.46 -10.48 7.66
CA TYR A 194 17.82 -9.99 6.32
C TYR A 194 18.19 -8.50 6.36
N PRO A 195 19.50 -8.16 6.24
CA PRO A 195 19.97 -6.80 6.49
C PRO A 195 19.70 -5.85 5.31
N TYR A 196 19.41 -4.61 5.66
CA TYR A 196 19.36 -3.46 4.75
C TYR A 196 20.71 -2.72 4.81
N PRO A 197 21.49 -2.70 3.73
CA PRO A 197 22.88 -2.19 3.73
C PRO A 197 22.98 -0.68 3.46
N PHE A 198 21.92 0.09 3.75
CA PHE A 198 21.83 1.54 3.51
C PHE A 198 21.12 2.22 4.69
N ASP A 199 21.35 3.51 4.90
CA ASP A 199 20.71 4.26 5.99
C ASP A 199 19.29 4.67 5.60
N PHE A 200 18.40 4.77 6.57
CA PHE A 200 16.99 5.12 6.33
C PHE A 200 16.49 6.16 7.34
N ARG A 201 16.05 7.32 6.84
CA ARG A 201 15.42 8.36 7.66
C ARG A 201 13.94 8.10 7.79
N LEU A 202 13.51 7.70 8.99
CA LEU A 202 12.10 7.45 9.28
C LEU A 202 11.32 8.77 9.17
N HIS A 203 10.27 8.79 8.36
CA HIS A 203 9.41 9.95 8.13
C HIS A 203 10.17 11.22 7.71
N GLY A 204 11.34 11.04 7.08
CA GLY A 204 12.27 12.11 6.73
C GLY A 204 12.90 12.84 7.93
N ASN A 205 12.71 12.35 9.16
CA ASN A 205 13.30 12.90 10.37
C ASN A 205 14.76 12.46 10.47
N ILE A 206 15.68 13.44 10.48
CA ILE A 206 17.13 13.18 10.59
C ILE A 206 17.50 12.57 11.95
N ALA A 207 16.78 12.90 13.01
CA ALA A 207 17.02 12.36 14.34
C ALA A 207 16.64 10.88 14.45
N GLU A 208 15.80 10.39 13.55
CA GLU A 208 15.30 9.01 13.52
C GLU A 208 15.87 8.26 12.29
N THR A 209 17.19 8.36 12.13
CA THR A 209 17.90 7.62 11.09
C THR A 209 18.27 6.23 11.58
N VAL A 210 17.67 5.19 10.99
CA VAL A 210 18.07 3.80 11.20
C VAL A 210 19.31 3.54 10.34
N ARG A 211 20.42 3.16 10.96
CA ARG A 211 21.73 3.04 10.30
C ARG A 211 22.01 1.63 9.80
N ALA A 212 22.63 1.52 8.64
CA ALA A 212 23.02 0.24 8.05
C ALA A 212 24.00 -0.56 8.93
N PRO A 213 23.95 -1.90 8.95
CA PRO A 213 22.79 -2.68 8.55
C PRO A 213 21.65 -2.55 9.57
N TRP A 214 20.42 -2.52 9.07
CA TRP A 214 19.21 -2.61 9.90
C TRP A 214 18.28 -3.68 9.37
N TYR A 215 17.26 -4.04 10.15
CA TYR A 215 16.37 -5.17 9.88
C TYR A 215 14.91 -4.72 9.99
N SER A 216 13.99 -5.46 9.38
CA SER A 216 12.60 -5.04 9.29
C SER A 216 11.63 -6.20 9.44
N GLY A 217 10.66 -6.08 10.35
CA GLY A 217 9.57 -7.05 10.52
C GLY A 217 8.73 -7.23 9.25
N LEU A 218 8.57 -6.16 8.45
CA LEU A 218 7.96 -6.23 7.13
C LEU A 218 8.73 -7.22 6.25
N SER A 219 10.05 -7.03 6.14
CA SER A 219 10.89 -7.88 5.30
C SER A 219 10.97 -9.31 5.80
N GLN A 220 11.09 -9.54 7.12
CA GLN A 220 11.06 -10.87 7.71
C GLN A 220 9.75 -11.59 7.34
N GLY A 221 8.61 -10.89 7.37
CA GLY A 221 7.32 -11.43 6.96
C GLY A 221 7.27 -11.86 5.49
N LYS A 222 7.76 -10.98 4.59
CA LYS A 222 7.79 -11.28 3.16
C LYS A 222 8.76 -12.41 2.82
N VAL A 223 9.93 -12.45 3.45
CA VAL A 223 10.87 -13.54 3.24
C VAL A 223 10.33 -14.85 3.80
N LEU A 224 9.69 -14.83 4.98
CA LEU A 224 9.02 -16.00 5.55
C LEU A 224 7.96 -16.56 4.59
N SER A 225 7.15 -15.69 3.99
CA SER A 225 6.16 -16.07 2.96
C SER A 225 6.83 -16.71 1.74
N LEU A 226 7.87 -16.08 1.18
CA LEU A 226 8.61 -16.61 0.03
C LEU A 226 9.20 -17.99 0.30
N MET A 227 9.91 -18.15 1.42
CA MET A 227 10.56 -19.42 1.79
C MET A 227 9.54 -20.52 2.07
N SER A 228 8.44 -20.20 2.76
CA SER A 228 7.36 -21.16 3.04
C SER A 228 6.70 -21.65 1.76
N ARG A 229 6.44 -20.74 0.80
CA ARG A 229 5.87 -21.11 -0.50
C ARG A 229 6.85 -21.93 -1.33
N LEU A 230 8.13 -21.53 -1.41
CA LEU A 230 9.15 -22.34 -2.08
C LEU A 230 9.26 -23.75 -1.50
N ALA A 231 9.26 -23.88 -0.16
CA ALA A 231 9.29 -25.18 0.51
C ALA A 231 8.08 -26.05 0.13
N ALA A 232 6.89 -25.46 0.08
CA ALA A 232 5.67 -26.16 -0.32
C ALA A 232 5.68 -26.54 -1.81
N THR A 233 6.19 -25.68 -2.68
CA THR A 233 6.20 -25.88 -4.13
C THR A 233 7.27 -26.88 -4.60
N THR A 234 8.47 -26.84 -4.01
CA THR A 234 9.62 -27.60 -4.52
C THR A 234 10.01 -28.79 -3.65
N HIS A 235 9.53 -28.83 -2.40
CA HIS A 235 9.90 -29.84 -1.40
C HIS A 235 11.41 -29.90 -1.10
N GLU A 236 12.20 -28.89 -1.47
CA GLU A 236 13.62 -28.82 -1.15
C GLU A 236 13.83 -28.41 0.32
N ALA A 237 14.59 -29.21 1.07
CA ALA A 237 14.82 -29.03 2.50
C ALA A 237 15.41 -27.64 2.87
N LYS A 238 16.24 -27.06 2.01
CA LYS A 238 16.87 -25.75 2.26
C LYS A 238 15.86 -24.61 2.40
N TRP A 239 14.73 -24.65 1.67
CA TRP A 239 13.70 -23.62 1.77
C TRP A 239 12.88 -23.78 3.05
N ALA A 240 12.64 -25.03 3.46
CA ALA A 240 11.99 -25.31 4.74
C ALA A 240 12.86 -24.89 5.93
N GLU A 241 14.17 -25.15 5.88
CA GLU A 241 15.13 -24.66 6.87
C GLU A 241 15.18 -23.14 6.92
N ALA A 242 15.24 -22.48 5.75
CA ALA A 242 15.20 -21.03 5.67
C ALA A 242 13.92 -20.47 6.30
N ALA A 243 12.75 -21.04 5.99
CA ALA A 243 11.47 -20.64 6.58
C ALA A 243 11.47 -20.81 8.11
N ASP A 244 11.96 -21.94 8.62
CA ASP A 244 12.07 -22.20 10.07
C ASP A 244 13.01 -21.19 10.76
N ARG A 245 14.17 -20.91 10.17
CA ARG A 245 15.16 -19.98 10.73
C ARG A 245 14.68 -18.53 10.63
N THR A 246 13.96 -18.13 9.58
CA THR A 246 13.27 -16.84 9.53
C THR A 246 12.18 -16.77 10.58
N PHE A 247 11.36 -17.81 10.73
CA PHE A 247 10.27 -17.83 11.71
C PHE A 247 10.78 -17.60 13.14
N ASN A 248 11.95 -18.16 13.47
CA ASN A 248 12.57 -17.95 14.78
C ASN A 248 12.79 -16.47 15.12
N SER A 249 12.94 -15.56 14.14
CA SER A 249 13.08 -14.12 14.44
C SER A 249 11.83 -13.54 15.10
N PHE A 250 10.67 -14.14 14.87
CA PHE A 250 9.39 -13.74 15.48
C PHE A 250 9.21 -14.31 16.90
N LEU A 251 10.12 -15.17 17.36
CA LEU A 251 10.15 -15.69 18.72
C LEU A 251 11.15 -14.96 19.60
N LEU A 252 11.90 -14.00 19.06
CA LEU A 252 12.91 -13.28 19.82
C LEU A 252 12.30 -12.02 20.46
N PRO A 253 12.46 -11.83 21.78
CA PRO A 253 12.14 -10.54 22.38
C PRO A 253 13.07 -9.45 21.85
N PRO A 254 12.67 -8.18 21.96
CA PRO A 254 13.54 -7.07 21.62
C PRO A 254 14.87 -7.10 22.37
N ASP A 255 15.93 -6.64 21.72
CA ASP A 255 17.27 -6.53 22.28
C ASP A 255 18.02 -5.41 21.58
N GLU A 256 18.43 -4.37 22.29
CA GLU A 256 19.09 -3.21 21.67
C GLU A 256 20.49 -3.52 21.13
N GLN A 257 21.08 -4.67 21.53
CA GLN A 257 22.41 -5.09 21.11
C GLN A 257 22.39 -6.14 19.99
N ALA A 258 21.22 -6.65 19.62
CA ALA A 258 21.06 -7.69 18.61
C ALA A 258 19.87 -7.39 17.67
N PRO A 259 19.81 -7.98 16.46
CA PRO A 259 18.65 -7.88 15.61
C PRO A 259 17.34 -8.31 16.31
N TRP A 260 16.27 -7.54 16.12
CA TRP A 260 14.93 -7.84 16.63
C TRP A 260 13.86 -7.21 15.74
N VAL A 261 12.65 -7.78 15.73
CA VAL A 261 11.51 -7.29 14.94
C VAL A 261 10.16 -7.42 15.66
N VAL A 262 10.16 -7.87 16.91
CA VAL A 262 8.95 -8.06 17.72
C VAL A 262 9.02 -7.16 18.93
N SER A 263 7.93 -6.47 19.24
CA SER A 263 7.72 -5.76 20.49
C SER A 263 6.35 -6.12 21.07
N VAL A 264 6.24 -6.13 22.40
CA VAL A 264 4.95 -6.21 23.10
C VAL A 264 4.84 -4.96 23.96
N GLY A 265 3.86 -4.13 23.67
CA GLY A 265 3.63 -2.89 24.40
C GLY A 265 3.17 -3.14 25.83
N SER A 266 3.18 -2.09 26.64
CA SER A 266 2.63 -2.09 28.01
C SER A 266 1.11 -2.34 28.04
N ASP A 267 0.43 -2.17 26.91
CA ASP A 267 -0.97 -2.53 26.66
C ASP A 267 -1.17 -4.03 26.35
N HIS A 268 -0.11 -4.82 26.43
CA HIS A 268 -0.06 -6.24 26.07
C HIS A 268 -0.40 -6.52 24.60
N LEU A 269 -0.22 -5.55 23.70
CA LEU A 269 -0.43 -5.75 22.26
C LEU A 269 0.88 -6.06 21.54
N LEU A 270 0.82 -7.06 20.65
CA LEU A 270 1.94 -7.53 19.87
C LEU A 270 2.14 -6.66 18.63
N TRP A 271 3.36 -6.18 18.40
CA TRP A 271 3.76 -5.50 17.19
C TRP A 271 4.93 -6.18 16.50
N PHE A 272 4.80 -6.40 15.19
CA PHE A 272 5.92 -6.68 14.31
C PHE A 272 6.44 -5.35 13.76
N VAL A 273 7.61 -4.95 14.22
CA VAL A 273 8.18 -3.60 14.05
C VAL A 273 8.86 -3.49 12.68
N GLU A 274 8.48 -2.50 11.87
CA GLU A 274 9.01 -2.33 10.51
C GLU A 274 10.41 -1.70 10.54
N TYR A 275 10.63 -0.74 11.43
CA TYR A 275 11.86 0.01 11.62
C TYR A 275 12.27 0.01 13.11
N PRO A 276 12.98 -1.04 13.59
CA PRO A 276 13.43 -1.19 14.98
C PRO A 276 14.44 -0.10 15.39
N PHE A 277 13.94 1.13 15.54
CA PHE A 277 14.68 2.33 15.90
C PHE A 277 14.58 2.57 17.40
N GLY A 278 15.72 2.85 18.02
CA GLY A 278 15.80 3.11 19.46
C GLY A 278 15.46 1.87 20.29
N SER A 279 14.81 2.11 21.43
CA SER A 279 14.35 1.06 22.32
C SER A 279 12.99 0.49 21.86
N PRO A 280 12.57 -0.67 22.37
CA PRO A 280 11.29 -1.28 22.03
C PRO A 280 10.07 -0.39 22.34
N ASP A 281 10.20 0.48 23.34
CA ASP A 281 9.17 1.44 23.75
C ASP A 281 9.07 2.65 22.81
N THR A 282 10.13 2.93 22.06
CA THR A 282 10.21 4.07 21.12
C THR A 282 10.12 3.65 19.66
N ALA A 283 10.05 2.35 19.40
CA ALA A 283 10.05 1.82 18.06
C ALA A 283 8.81 2.26 17.26
N ASP A 284 8.96 2.22 15.95
CA ASP A 284 7.86 2.56 15.05
C ASP A 284 6.76 1.49 15.14
N LEU A 285 5.52 1.96 15.08
CA LEU A 285 4.35 1.10 15.01
C LEU A 285 3.66 1.34 13.66
N VAL A 286 4.38 1.03 12.58
CA VAL A 286 3.90 1.20 11.20
C VAL A 286 2.94 0.06 10.82
N PHE A 287 1.74 0.45 10.39
CA PHE A 287 0.65 -0.50 10.15
C PHE A 287 0.93 -1.47 9.00
N ASN A 288 1.44 -0.96 7.87
CA ASN A 288 1.61 -1.77 6.68
C ASN A 288 2.71 -2.86 6.83
N GLY A 289 3.79 -2.55 7.56
CA GLY A 289 4.85 -3.50 7.87
C GLY A 289 4.41 -4.58 8.84
N HIS A 290 3.69 -4.20 9.89
CA HIS A 290 3.06 -5.16 10.80
C HIS A 290 2.20 -6.18 10.03
N MET A 291 1.36 -5.69 9.12
CA MET A 291 0.49 -6.52 8.30
C MET A 291 1.26 -7.48 7.39
N SER A 292 2.42 -7.09 6.86
CA SER A 292 3.26 -7.97 6.05
C SER A 292 3.83 -9.14 6.85
N ALA A 293 4.17 -8.92 8.12
CA ALA A 293 4.56 -10.00 9.05
C ALA A 293 3.42 -10.98 9.32
N VAL A 294 2.20 -10.48 9.58
CA VAL A 294 0.99 -11.31 9.77
C VAL A 294 0.75 -12.22 8.56
N PHE A 295 0.93 -11.71 7.34
CA PHE A 295 0.79 -12.51 6.12
C PHE A 295 1.86 -13.60 5.98
N GLY A 296 3.11 -13.30 6.35
CA GLY A 296 4.18 -14.31 6.40
C GLY A 296 3.89 -15.43 7.39
N LEU A 297 3.40 -15.09 8.58
CA LEU A 297 3.00 -16.06 9.60
C LEU A 297 1.85 -16.95 9.14
N TRP A 298 0.89 -16.42 8.38
CA TRP A 298 -0.19 -17.20 7.78
C TRP A 298 0.35 -18.23 6.78
N ASP A 299 1.25 -17.84 5.88
CA ASP A 299 1.88 -18.76 4.93
C ASP A 299 2.68 -19.86 5.64
N TYR A 300 3.47 -19.47 6.65
CA TYR A 300 4.26 -20.42 7.42
C TYR A 300 3.38 -21.40 8.22
N TYR A 301 2.32 -20.91 8.88
CA TYR A 301 1.37 -21.78 9.57
C TYR A 301 0.64 -22.71 8.61
N ARG A 302 0.27 -22.24 7.41
CA ARG A 302 -0.38 -23.07 6.39
C ARG A 302 0.45 -24.32 6.04
N VAL A 303 1.77 -24.15 5.92
CA VAL A 303 2.71 -25.22 5.54
C VAL A 303 3.10 -26.09 6.73
N THR A 304 3.37 -25.49 7.90
CA THR A 304 3.99 -26.19 9.03
C THR A 304 3.04 -26.58 10.15
N ARG A 305 1.86 -25.95 10.22
CA ARG A 305 0.88 -26.05 11.32
C ARG A 305 1.47 -25.78 12.71
N ARG A 306 2.59 -25.02 12.82
CA ARG A 306 3.20 -24.69 14.11
C ARG A 306 2.29 -23.82 14.99
N PRO A 307 1.89 -24.26 16.19
CA PRO A 307 0.97 -23.49 17.06
C PRO A 307 1.47 -22.09 17.42
N GLN A 308 2.78 -21.90 17.54
CA GLN A 308 3.39 -20.61 17.82
C GLN A 308 3.12 -19.60 16.70
N ALA A 309 3.14 -20.05 15.43
CA ALA A 309 2.84 -19.20 14.29
C ALA A 309 1.37 -18.77 14.29
N LEU A 310 0.45 -19.68 14.63
CA LEU A 310 -0.96 -19.33 14.79
C LEU A 310 -1.19 -18.34 15.93
N ALA A 311 -0.49 -18.51 17.05
CA ALA A 311 -0.62 -17.61 18.18
C ALA A 311 -0.09 -16.20 17.87
N LEU A 312 1.06 -16.08 17.19
CA LEU A 312 1.60 -14.79 16.72
C LEU A 312 0.70 -14.14 15.65
N TYR A 313 0.15 -14.95 14.74
CA TYR A 313 -0.84 -14.51 13.75
C TYR A 313 -2.08 -13.90 14.43
N ASP A 314 -2.67 -14.61 15.40
CA ASP A 314 -3.82 -14.14 16.18
C ASP A 314 -3.49 -12.86 16.97
N GLY A 315 -2.32 -12.83 17.61
CA GLY A 315 -1.81 -11.64 18.32
C GLY A 315 -1.70 -10.41 17.43
N GLY A 316 -1.09 -10.55 16.24
CA GLY A 316 -0.97 -9.43 15.30
C GLY A 316 -2.32 -8.90 14.85
N ILE A 317 -3.25 -9.79 14.50
CA ILE A 317 -4.62 -9.39 14.11
C ILE A 317 -5.36 -8.72 15.26
N THR A 318 -5.20 -9.24 16.48
CA THR A 318 -5.77 -8.66 17.70
C THR A 318 -5.30 -7.23 17.87
N THR A 319 -4.00 -6.98 17.74
CA THR A 319 -3.44 -5.62 17.77
C THR A 319 -4.14 -4.70 16.78
N ILE A 320 -4.28 -5.10 15.51
CA ILE A 320 -4.93 -4.27 14.49
C ILE A 320 -6.39 -3.97 14.84
N ASN A 321 -7.12 -4.97 15.34
CA ASN A 321 -8.50 -4.77 15.78
C ASN A 321 -8.59 -3.78 16.96
N ARG A 322 -7.66 -3.84 17.91
CA ARG A 322 -7.62 -2.93 19.07
C ARG A 322 -7.23 -1.49 18.67
N TYR A 323 -6.37 -1.33 17.66
CA TYR A 323 -5.97 -0.02 17.13
C TYR A 323 -6.91 0.55 16.05
N ARG A 324 -8.01 -0.11 15.70
CA ARG A 324 -8.91 0.30 14.60
C ARG A 324 -9.39 1.76 14.67
N SER A 325 -9.65 2.28 15.87
CA SER A 325 -10.07 3.67 16.07
C SER A 325 -8.93 4.66 15.86
N THR A 326 -7.71 4.26 16.22
CA THR A 326 -6.48 5.05 15.99
C THR A 326 -6.12 5.07 14.51
N LEU A 327 -6.26 3.94 13.82
CA LEU A 327 -5.90 3.82 12.41
C LEU A 327 -6.81 4.64 11.50
N ARG A 328 -8.10 4.79 11.84
CA ARG A 328 -9.08 5.51 11.02
C ARG A 328 -9.13 6.98 11.37
N VAL A 329 -8.92 7.83 10.36
CA VAL A 329 -9.16 9.28 10.46
C VAL A 329 -10.36 9.63 9.57
N PRO A 330 -11.54 9.95 10.14
CA PRO A 330 -12.71 10.30 9.34
C PRO A 330 -12.43 11.43 8.36
N GLN A 331 -12.88 11.25 7.12
CA GLN A 331 -12.67 12.21 6.01
C GLN A 331 -11.19 12.52 5.68
N ALA A 332 -10.25 11.66 6.05
CA ALA A 332 -8.84 11.82 5.71
C ALA A 332 -8.18 10.46 5.44
N GLN A 333 -6.89 10.46 5.13
CA GLN A 333 -6.12 9.22 5.05
C GLN A 333 -5.95 8.61 6.45
N SER A 334 -5.85 7.28 6.50
CA SER A 334 -5.53 6.51 7.71
C SER A 334 -4.18 6.90 8.31
N ILE A 335 -3.97 6.61 9.60
CA ILE A 335 -2.65 6.68 10.25
C ILE A 335 -1.69 5.64 9.62
N TYR A 336 -0.46 6.06 9.37
CA TYR A 336 0.66 5.26 8.86
C TYR A 336 1.46 4.64 9.99
N CYS A 337 1.98 5.47 10.89
CA CYS A 337 2.67 5.05 12.09
C CYS A 337 1.92 5.54 13.32
N VAL A 338 1.60 4.62 14.23
CA VAL A 338 0.91 4.94 15.48
C VAL A 338 1.81 5.76 16.41
N THR A 339 3.08 5.36 16.59
CA THR A 339 4.04 6.06 17.47
C THR A 339 4.14 7.54 17.09
N HIS A 340 4.36 7.82 15.81
CA HIS A 340 4.58 9.18 15.29
C HIS A 340 3.30 9.93 14.95
N HIS A 341 2.12 9.29 15.07
CA HIS A 341 0.84 9.83 14.61
C HIS A 341 0.89 10.34 13.15
N SER A 342 1.73 9.72 12.31
CA SER A 342 1.95 10.16 10.94
C SER A 342 0.80 9.69 10.05
N THR A 343 0.36 10.54 9.13
CA THR A 343 -0.75 10.22 8.21
C THR A 343 -0.24 9.51 6.97
N ALA A 344 -0.94 8.48 6.52
CA ALA A 344 -0.59 7.74 5.31
C ALA A 344 -0.69 8.62 4.06
N THR A 345 0.24 8.42 3.13
CA THR A 345 0.06 8.90 1.76
C THR A 345 -1.15 8.20 1.13
N ASN A 346 -1.67 8.73 0.02
CA ASN A 346 -2.79 8.08 -0.68
C ASN A 346 -2.46 6.65 -1.15
N GLY A 347 -1.19 6.38 -1.49
CA GLY A 347 -0.74 5.04 -1.83
C GLY A 347 -0.84 4.09 -0.64
N TYR A 348 -0.27 4.48 0.50
CA TYR A 348 -0.34 3.68 1.72
C TYR A 348 -1.76 3.52 2.26
N HIS A 349 -2.60 4.55 2.13
CA HIS A 349 -4.01 4.44 2.52
C HIS A 349 -4.75 3.35 1.72
N LYS A 350 -4.48 3.21 0.41
CA LYS A 350 -5.02 2.10 -0.38
C LYS A 350 -4.47 0.75 0.07
N ILE A 351 -3.18 0.68 0.38
CA ILE A 351 -2.54 -0.53 0.90
C ILE A 351 -3.23 -0.96 2.20
N HIS A 352 -3.46 -0.03 3.13
CA HIS A 352 -4.17 -0.30 4.38
C HIS A 352 -5.59 -0.85 4.15
N ILE A 353 -6.35 -0.26 3.23
CA ILE A 353 -7.68 -0.75 2.86
C ILE A 353 -7.60 -2.19 2.32
N ALA A 354 -6.66 -2.48 1.42
CA ALA A 354 -6.47 -3.82 0.87
C ALA A 354 -6.03 -4.83 1.94
N GLN A 355 -5.16 -4.42 2.87
CA GLN A 355 -4.73 -5.25 4.00
C GLN A 355 -5.89 -5.59 4.95
N LEU A 356 -6.81 -4.66 5.18
CA LEU A 356 -8.03 -4.91 5.97
C LEU A 356 -9.00 -5.86 5.25
N ILE A 357 -9.14 -5.76 3.93
CA ILE A 357 -9.89 -6.77 3.15
C ILE A 357 -9.23 -8.13 3.26
N GLN A 358 -7.90 -8.19 3.19
CA GLN A 358 -7.16 -9.43 3.36
C GLN A 358 -7.37 -10.04 4.76
N LEU A 359 -7.41 -9.23 5.82
CA LEU A 359 -7.77 -9.71 7.16
C LEU A 359 -9.17 -10.31 7.21
N TRP A 360 -10.15 -9.67 6.57
CA TRP A 360 -11.49 -10.24 6.47
C TRP A 360 -11.49 -11.59 5.75
N LEU A 361 -10.75 -11.74 4.64
CA LEU A 361 -10.61 -13.03 3.96
C LEU A 361 -10.01 -14.09 4.90
N MET A 362 -8.90 -13.77 5.57
CA MET A 362 -8.16 -14.70 6.41
C MET A 362 -8.89 -15.10 7.69
N THR A 363 -9.77 -14.25 8.21
CA THR A 363 -10.44 -14.47 9.51
C THR A 363 -11.95 -14.74 9.38
N GLY A 364 -12.59 -14.27 8.31
CA GLY A 364 -14.04 -14.25 8.16
C GLY A 364 -14.75 -13.19 9.01
N ARG A 365 -14.00 -12.26 9.60
CA ARG A 365 -14.49 -11.31 10.60
C ARG A 365 -14.82 -9.96 9.96
N ASN A 366 -16.09 -9.55 10.06
CA ASN A 366 -16.64 -8.42 9.30
C ASN A 366 -16.10 -7.06 9.75
N GLU A 367 -15.61 -6.95 10.98
CA GLU A 367 -15.01 -5.72 11.53
C GLU A 367 -13.91 -5.15 10.62
N PHE A 368 -13.11 -6.00 9.96
CA PHE A 368 -12.05 -5.56 9.08
C PHE A 368 -12.55 -5.01 7.74
N VAL A 369 -13.49 -5.69 7.08
CA VAL A 369 -14.05 -5.20 5.81
C VAL A 369 -14.94 -3.98 6.01
N GLN A 370 -15.62 -3.87 7.16
CA GLN A 370 -16.36 -2.67 7.54
C GLN A 370 -15.42 -1.47 7.74
N LEU A 371 -14.25 -1.70 8.38
CA LEU A 371 -13.23 -0.66 8.52
C LEU A 371 -12.65 -0.26 7.15
N ALA A 372 -12.38 -1.23 6.27
CA ALA A 372 -11.91 -0.99 4.90
C ALA A 372 -12.92 -0.13 4.11
N ASP A 373 -14.20 -0.48 4.16
CA ASP A 373 -15.29 0.27 3.52
C ASP A 373 -15.37 1.71 4.03
N ALA A 374 -15.19 1.90 5.34
CA ALA A 374 -15.23 3.22 5.97
C ALA A 374 -14.02 4.08 5.57
N MET A 375 -12.81 3.50 5.61
CA MET A 375 -11.58 4.15 5.16
C MET A 375 -11.63 4.54 3.68
N ALA A 376 -12.15 3.66 2.82
CA ALA A 376 -12.33 3.96 1.39
C ALA A 376 -13.24 5.18 1.15
N ALA A 377 -14.26 5.37 2.00
CA ALA A 377 -15.15 6.54 1.94
C ALA A 377 -14.52 7.81 2.52
N ASP A 378 -13.63 7.68 3.51
CA ASP A 378 -12.96 8.79 4.18
C ASP A 378 -12.05 9.57 3.22
N ASN A 379 -11.23 8.88 2.41
CA ASN A 379 -10.37 9.52 1.42
C ASN A 379 -10.57 8.96 0.00
N PRO A 380 -11.58 9.49 -0.74
CA PRO A 380 -11.81 9.12 -2.13
C PRO A 380 -10.64 9.56 -3.01
N TYR A 381 -9.87 8.59 -3.50
CA TYR A 381 -8.72 8.79 -4.38
C TYR A 381 -8.89 7.86 -5.60
N PRO A 382 -8.85 8.38 -6.83
CA PRO A 382 -7.61 8.24 -7.61
C PRO A 382 -7.04 9.53 -8.23
N VAL A 383 -5.70 9.59 -8.36
CA VAL A 383 -5.11 9.99 -9.64
C VAL A 383 -5.43 8.85 -10.62
N LEU A 384 -6.04 9.20 -11.74
CA LEU A 384 -6.50 8.26 -12.76
C LEU A 384 -5.40 8.12 -13.81
N ASP A 385 -5.06 6.89 -14.15
CA ASP A 385 -4.02 6.60 -15.17
C ASP A 385 -4.45 7.09 -16.57
N THR A 386 -5.76 7.12 -16.83
CA THR A 386 -6.34 7.64 -18.06
C THR A 386 -7.36 8.74 -17.76
N PRO A 387 -7.49 9.78 -18.61
CA PRO A 387 -8.55 10.77 -18.50
C PRO A 387 -9.93 10.12 -18.52
N ARG A 388 -10.79 10.51 -17.58
CA ARG A 388 -12.16 10.03 -17.46
C ARG A 388 -13.16 11.15 -17.73
N THR A 389 -14.27 10.80 -18.38
CA THR A 389 -15.33 11.73 -18.73
C THR A 389 -16.14 12.15 -17.51
N VAL A 390 -16.40 13.44 -17.39
CA VAL A 390 -17.29 14.08 -16.41
C VAL A 390 -18.44 14.75 -17.16
N ASP A 391 -19.67 14.40 -16.81
CA ASP A 391 -20.87 15.03 -17.34
C ASP A 391 -21.13 16.37 -16.64
N LEU A 392 -21.41 17.39 -17.45
CA LEU A 392 -21.71 18.75 -17.04
C LEU A 392 -23.04 19.20 -17.69
N PRO A 393 -24.19 19.07 -17.01
CA PRO A 393 -25.46 19.55 -17.55
C PRO A 393 -25.46 21.07 -17.77
N ALA A 394 -26.41 21.54 -18.59
CA ALA A 394 -26.67 22.96 -18.74
C ALA A 394 -26.97 23.60 -17.36
N GLY A 395 -26.59 24.86 -17.19
CA GLY A 395 -26.78 25.61 -15.95
C GLY A 395 -25.49 26.16 -15.37
N ARG A 396 -25.57 26.60 -14.11
CA ARG A 396 -24.49 27.31 -13.43
C ARG A 396 -23.53 26.35 -12.73
N HIS A 397 -22.26 26.46 -13.06
CA HIS A 397 -21.14 25.73 -12.47
C HIS A 397 -20.16 26.69 -11.80
N ILE A 398 -19.48 26.21 -10.76
CA ILE A 398 -18.42 26.97 -10.09
C ILE A 398 -17.19 26.06 -10.02
N GLY A 399 -16.11 26.50 -10.66
CA GLY A 399 -14.79 25.91 -10.51
C GLY A 399 -13.97 26.70 -9.50
N TYR A 400 -13.10 26.03 -8.75
CA TYR A 400 -12.30 26.61 -7.69
C TYR A 400 -10.81 26.38 -7.92
N ASN A 401 -10.00 27.30 -7.41
CA ASN A 401 -8.59 27.06 -7.10
C ASN A 401 -8.48 26.93 -5.59
N PHE A 402 -7.85 25.84 -5.14
CA PHE A 402 -7.62 25.57 -3.73
C PHE A 402 -6.13 25.58 -3.43
N ASP A 403 -5.77 26.06 -2.25
CA ASP A 403 -4.60 25.55 -1.55
C ASP A 403 -4.94 24.12 -1.11
N ILE A 404 -4.21 23.13 -1.62
CA ILE A 404 -4.53 21.72 -1.37
C ILE A 404 -4.15 21.27 0.04
N ALA A 405 -3.16 21.91 0.67
CA ALA A 405 -2.72 21.57 2.02
C ALA A 405 -3.73 22.04 3.08
N THR A 406 -4.27 23.25 2.88
CA THR A 406 -5.19 23.89 3.84
C THR A 406 -6.67 23.71 3.47
N GLY A 407 -6.98 23.54 2.17
CA GLY A 407 -8.34 23.57 1.65
C GLY A 407 -8.91 24.99 1.47
N ALA A 408 -8.08 26.03 1.63
CA ALA A 408 -8.48 27.42 1.43
C ALA A 408 -8.81 27.68 -0.05
N VAL A 409 -9.86 28.47 -0.32
CA VAL A 409 -10.16 28.92 -1.68
C VAL A 409 -9.22 30.06 -2.01
N LEU A 410 -8.40 29.86 -3.05
CA LEU A 410 -7.52 30.88 -3.62
C LEU A 410 -8.24 31.69 -4.71
N GLY A 411 -9.27 31.10 -5.32
CA GLY A 411 -10.09 31.76 -6.31
C GLY A 411 -11.24 30.89 -6.78
N SER A 412 -12.19 31.48 -7.49
CA SER A 412 -13.27 30.74 -8.14
C SER A 412 -13.65 31.39 -9.46
N LYS A 413 -14.21 30.58 -10.37
CA LYS A 413 -14.77 31.02 -11.64
C LYS A 413 -16.17 30.43 -11.76
N THR A 414 -17.14 31.30 -11.96
CA THR A 414 -18.51 30.89 -12.29
C THR A 414 -18.65 30.79 -13.81
N VAL A 415 -19.26 29.71 -14.28
CA VAL A 415 -19.56 29.47 -15.69
C VAL A 415 -21.03 29.07 -15.80
N THR A 416 -21.75 29.64 -16.76
CA THR A 416 -23.09 29.18 -17.11
C THR A 416 -23.02 28.48 -18.46
N LEU A 417 -23.33 27.18 -18.48
CA LEU A 417 -23.41 26.39 -19.70
C LEU A 417 -24.83 26.48 -20.26
N THR A 418 -24.98 26.88 -21.51
CA THR A 418 -26.29 26.96 -22.18
C THR A 418 -26.82 25.59 -22.56
N GLU A 419 -25.93 24.63 -22.78
CA GLU A 419 -26.23 23.24 -23.12
C GLU A 419 -25.39 22.29 -22.27
N ALA A 420 -25.83 21.04 -22.16
CA ALA A 420 -25.04 20.01 -21.50
C ALA A 420 -23.77 19.73 -22.31
N THR A 421 -22.66 19.49 -21.62
CA THR A 421 -21.37 19.18 -22.22
C THR A 421 -20.62 18.16 -21.37
N THR A 422 -19.42 17.78 -21.81
CA THR A 422 -18.55 16.86 -21.09
C THR A 422 -17.17 17.47 -20.94
N ALA A 423 -16.53 17.19 -19.81
CA ALA A 423 -15.11 17.47 -19.59
C ALA A 423 -14.38 16.17 -19.29
N THR A 424 -13.05 16.25 -19.20
CA THR A 424 -12.22 15.14 -18.74
C THR A 424 -11.49 15.50 -17.45
N THR A 425 -11.25 14.50 -16.61
CA THR A 425 -10.42 14.64 -15.40
C THR A 425 -9.47 13.47 -15.27
N ILE A 426 -8.29 13.71 -14.69
CA ILE A 426 -7.35 12.67 -14.26
C ILE A 426 -7.23 12.62 -12.73
N ARG A 427 -8.04 13.41 -12.00
CA ARG A 427 -7.86 13.55 -10.56
C ARG A 427 -9.18 13.79 -9.85
N ARG A 428 -9.49 12.90 -8.92
CA ARG A 428 -10.56 13.01 -7.95
C ARG A 428 -9.95 13.05 -6.55
N MET A 429 -10.31 14.04 -5.74
CA MET A 429 -9.86 14.07 -4.34
C MET A 429 -10.84 14.75 -3.42
N ARG A 430 -10.79 14.37 -2.14
CA ARG A 430 -11.34 15.19 -1.07
C ARG A 430 -10.44 16.38 -0.81
N VAL A 431 -11.02 17.57 -0.76
CA VAL A 431 -10.33 18.79 -0.35
C VAL A 431 -10.59 19.00 1.14
N LYS A 432 -9.54 19.32 1.93
CA LYS A 432 -9.62 19.44 3.39
C LYS A 432 -10.69 20.45 3.81
N GLY A 433 -11.57 20.06 4.74
CA GLY A 433 -12.69 20.90 5.20
C GLY A 433 -13.77 21.16 4.13
N ARG A 434 -13.73 20.43 3.01
CA ARG A 434 -14.66 20.55 1.88
C ARG A 434 -15.17 19.17 1.45
N GLY A 435 -15.84 19.12 0.31
CA GLY A 435 -16.29 17.89 -0.34
C GLY A 435 -15.23 17.23 -1.23
N VAL A 436 -15.72 16.37 -2.12
CA VAL A 436 -14.94 15.73 -3.18
C VAL A 436 -15.01 16.58 -4.44
N TYR A 437 -13.88 16.71 -5.13
CA TYR A 437 -13.75 17.52 -6.35
C TYR A 437 -13.00 16.76 -7.43
N TYR A 438 -13.30 17.12 -8.67
CA TYR A 438 -12.57 16.71 -9.86
C TYR A 438 -11.70 17.86 -10.34
N ARG A 439 -10.44 17.58 -10.68
CA ARG A 439 -9.59 18.57 -11.37
C ARG A 439 -9.82 18.45 -12.87
N MET A 440 -10.47 19.45 -13.46
CA MET A 440 -10.75 19.43 -14.89
C MET A 440 -9.47 19.56 -15.71
N THR A 441 -9.38 18.75 -16.76
CA THR A 441 -8.31 18.80 -17.76
C THR A 441 -8.92 19.36 -19.04
N LYS A 442 -9.15 18.56 -20.09
CA LYS A 442 -9.65 19.07 -21.38
C LYS A 442 -11.18 19.03 -21.50
N GLY A 443 -11.72 19.81 -22.43
CA GLY A 443 -13.10 19.68 -22.92
C GLY A 443 -14.12 20.64 -22.31
N SER A 444 -13.73 21.53 -21.39
CA SER A 444 -14.63 22.59 -20.91
C SER A 444 -13.88 23.87 -20.54
N VAL A 445 -14.60 24.99 -20.48
CA VAL A 445 -14.11 26.30 -20.02
C VAL A 445 -13.69 26.33 -18.54
N MET A 446 -13.81 25.20 -17.84
CA MET A 446 -13.38 24.97 -16.47
C MET A 446 -12.04 24.21 -16.37
N GLU A 447 -11.33 24.01 -17.49
CA GLU A 447 -9.98 23.44 -17.53
C GLU A 447 -9.06 24.05 -16.45
N GLY A 448 -8.36 23.17 -15.72
CA GLY A 448 -7.48 23.51 -14.60
C GLY A 448 -8.18 23.70 -13.25
N LEU A 449 -9.50 23.96 -13.23
CA LEU A 449 -10.26 24.23 -12.00
C LEU A 449 -10.75 22.95 -11.32
N TRP A 450 -10.97 23.05 -10.01
CA TRP A 450 -11.63 22.03 -9.20
C TRP A 450 -13.13 22.23 -9.21
N VAL A 451 -13.87 21.24 -9.71
CA VAL A 451 -15.34 21.24 -9.78
C VAL A 451 -15.90 20.21 -8.80
N PRO A 452 -16.92 20.54 -8.01
CA PRO A 452 -17.44 19.64 -6.96
C PRO A 452 -18.14 18.41 -7.55
N GLU A 453 -17.78 17.22 -7.08
CA GLU A 453 -18.55 16.00 -7.31
C GLU A 453 -19.92 16.14 -6.64
N LYS A 454 -20.97 16.29 -7.45
CA LYS A 454 -22.31 16.53 -6.95
C LYS A 454 -23.34 16.03 -7.96
N ALA A 455 -24.28 15.22 -7.47
CA ALA A 455 -25.38 14.70 -8.28
C ALA A 455 -26.17 15.83 -8.95
N GLY A 456 -26.46 15.66 -10.24
CA GLY A 456 -27.14 16.66 -11.07
C GLY A 456 -26.29 17.89 -11.43
N LEU A 457 -25.01 17.94 -11.05
CA LEU A 457 -24.11 19.06 -11.35
C LEU A 457 -22.81 18.61 -12.00
N SER A 458 -22.04 17.72 -11.38
CA SER A 458 -20.87 17.15 -12.05
C SER A 458 -20.62 15.74 -11.55
N LEU A 459 -20.59 14.79 -12.48
CA LEU A 459 -20.47 13.38 -12.18
C LEU A 459 -19.55 12.70 -13.19
N MET A 460 -18.54 11.98 -12.69
CA MET A 460 -17.73 11.10 -13.52
C MET A 460 -18.58 9.92 -14.00
N ARG A 461 -18.39 9.51 -15.26
CA ARG A 461 -19.09 8.35 -15.84
C ARG A 461 -18.56 7.03 -15.30
N GLY A 462 -19.48 6.09 -15.08
CA GLY A 462 -19.20 4.71 -14.68
C GLY A 462 -18.70 4.51 -13.25
N PRO A 463 -18.29 3.27 -12.91
CA PRO A 463 -17.66 2.94 -11.63
C PRO A 463 -16.32 3.64 -11.47
N ILE A 464 -16.12 4.22 -10.29
CA ILE A 464 -14.86 4.84 -9.86
C ILE A 464 -14.50 4.31 -8.47
N GLN A 465 -13.19 4.21 -8.20
CA GLN A 465 -12.67 3.67 -6.93
C GLN A 465 -13.26 2.27 -6.64
N ILE A 466 -13.11 1.36 -7.60
CA ILE A 466 -13.55 -0.03 -7.44
C ILE A 466 -12.71 -0.68 -6.34
N LEU A 467 -13.40 -1.18 -5.32
CA LEU A 467 -12.88 -1.94 -4.21
C LEU A 467 -13.34 -3.38 -4.39
N GLU A 468 -12.43 -4.24 -4.85
CA GLU A 468 -12.68 -5.67 -5.01
C GLU A 468 -12.49 -6.39 -3.67
N TYR A 469 -13.40 -7.27 -3.32
CA TYR A 469 -13.35 -8.05 -2.08
C TYR A 469 -12.71 -9.42 -2.27
N HIS A 470 -12.61 -9.93 -3.51
CA HIS A 470 -12.11 -11.27 -3.85
C HIS A 470 -12.85 -12.45 -3.18
N ALA A 471 -14.01 -12.16 -2.58
CA ALA A 471 -14.98 -13.11 -2.09
C ALA A 471 -16.37 -12.44 -2.07
N ASN A 472 -17.42 -13.26 -2.09
CA ASN A 472 -18.78 -12.75 -1.99
C ASN A 472 -19.09 -12.26 -0.58
N ARG A 473 -19.69 -11.08 -0.51
CA ARG A 473 -20.40 -10.56 0.65
C ARG A 473 -21.90 -10.66 0.39
N GLU A 474 -22.65 -10.80 1.46
CA GLU A 474 -24.09 -11.01 1.39
C GLU A 474 -24.85 -9.73 1.73
N GLY A 475 -25.98 -9.54 1.05
CA GLY A 475 -26.95 -8.49 1.31
C GLY A 475 -28.36 -8.95 0.98
N VAL A 476 -29.34 -8.20 1.47
CA VAL A 476 -30.76 -8.50 1.23
C VAL A 476 -31.40 -7.35 0.47
N LEU A 477 -32.13 -7.69 -0.59
CA LEU A 477 -33.04 -6.81 -1.31
C LEU A 477 -34.43 -6.90 -0.66
N PRO A 478 -34.88 -5.89 0.10
CA PRO A 478 -36.26 -5.81 0.56
C PRO A 478 -37.32 -6.06 -0.53
N ALA A 479 -38.41 -6.70 -0.14
CA ALA A 479 -39.55 -6.94 -1.01
C ALA A 479 -40.22 -5.64 -1.49
N LYS A 480 -40.90 -5.71 -2.64
CA LYS A 480 -41.79 -4.67 -3.19
C LYS A 480 -41.11 -3.32 -3.46
N ARG A 481 -39.77 -3.29 -3.53
CA ARG A 481 -38.99 -2.13 -3.99
C ARG A 481 -38.47 -2.38 -5.39
N VAL A 482 -38.37 -1.32 -6.19
CA VAL A 482 -37.76 -1.39 -7.53
C VAL A 482 -36.27 -1.16 -7.40
N TYR A 483 -35.49 -2.12 -7.88
CA TYR A 483 -34.04 -2.04 -7.97
C TYR A 483 -33.64 -1.86 -9.42
N VAL A 484 -32.79 -0.88 -9.69
CA VAL A 484 -32.24 -0.63 -11.03
C VAL A 484 -30.79 -1.10 -11.04
N GLY A 485 -30.54 -2.16 -11.79
CA GLY A 485 -29.19 -2.64 -12.08
C GLY A 485 -28.64 -1.92 -13.31
N THR A 486 -27.41 -1.42 -13.23
CA THR A 486 -26.72 -0.79 -14.38
C THR A 486 -25.38 -1.48 -14.64
N ARG A 487 -25.11 -1.77 -15.91
CA ARG A 487 -23.82 -2.24 -16.42
C ARG A 487 -23.11 -1.11 -17.13
N TYR A 488 -21.80 -1.14 -17.06
CA TYR A 488 -20.93 -0.14 -17.68
C TYR A 488 -19.88 -0.84 -18.53
N ASP A 489 -19.45 -0.20 -19.63
CA ASP A 489 -18.27 -0.63 -20.39
C ASP A 489 -16.97 -0.06 -19.77
N ALA A 490 -15.85 -0.24 -20.47
CA ALA A 490 -14.53 0.18 -20.01
C ALA A 490 -14.39 1.72 -19.94
N GLU A 491 -15.11 2.42 -20.82
CA GLU A 491 -15.17 3.88 -20.88
C GLU A 491 -16.09 4.46 -19.78
N GLY A 492 -16.92 3.61 -19.16
CA GLY A 492 -17.87 3.99 -18.13
C GLY A 492 -19.23 4.41 -18.68
N GLU A 493 -19.50 4.15 -19.95
CA GLU A 493 -20.82 4.32 -20.55
C GLU A 493 -21.75 3.20 -20.13
N VAL A 494 -23.06 3.48 -20.13
CA VAL A 494 -24.07 2.49 -19.80
C VAL A 494 -24.17 1.47 -20.92
N SER A 495 -23.67 0.26 -20.68
CA SER A 495 -23.76 -0.87 -21.62
C SER A 495 -25.01 -1.74 -21.40
N GLY A 496 -25.71 -1.56 -20.28
CA GLY A 496 -26.97 -2.25 -20.03
C GLY A 496 -27.71 -1.77 -18.79
N ARG A 497 -29.03 -1.89 -18.79
CA ARG A 497 -29.89 -1.64 -17.63
C ARG A 497 -30.88 -2.76 -17.45
N THR A 498 -31.19 -3.06 -16.19
CA THR A 498 -32.24 -4.01 -15.82
C THR A 498 -33.00 -3.51 -14.60
N LYS A 499 -34.21 -4.03 -14.39
CA LYS A 499 -35.03 -3.73 -13.23
C LYS A 499 -35.46 -5.02 -12.55
N LEU A 500 -35.45 -5.01 -11.22
CA LEU A 500 -35.96 -6.10 -10.40
C LEU A 500 -36.91 -5.54 -9.33
N THR A 501 -38.08 -6.14 -9.19
CA THR A 501 -39.00 -5.89 -8.07
C THR A 501 -39.25 -7.22 -7.34
N PRO A 502 -38.48 -7.53 -6.28
CA PRO A 502 -38.63 -8.78 -5.56
C PRO A 502 -40.02 -8.87 -4.90
N ARG A 503 -40.71 -10.02 -5.04
CA ARG A 503 -41.98 -10.25 -4.34
C ARG A 503 -41.78 -10.49 -2.84
N ALA A 504 -40.64 -11.06 -2.48
CA ALA A 504 -40.18 -11.33 -1.12
C ALA A 504 -38.74 -10.79 -0.94
N ALA A 505 -38.30 -10.66 0.31
CA ALA A 505 -36.91 -10.32 0.60
C ALA A 505 -35.99 -11.34 -0.07
N THR A 506 -35.03 -10.86 -0.86
CA THR A 506 -34.18 -11.71 -1.69
C THR A 506 -32.73 -11.49 -1.32
N GLN A 507 -32.05 -12.56 -0.90
CA GLN A 507 -30.62 -12.52 -0.64
C GLN A 507 -29.85 -12.39 -1.96
N VAL A 508 -28.79 -11.58 -1.95
CA VAL A 508 -27.86 -11.41 -3.06
C VAL A 508 -26.43 -11.32 -2.56
N SER A 509 -25.54 -12.01 -3.24
CA SER A 509 -24.09 -11.86 -3.14
C SER A 509 -23.56 -10.72 -4.01
N TYR A 510 -22.50 -10.05 -3.54
CA TYR A 510 -21.73 -9.04 -4.27
C TYR A 510 -20.23 -9.17 -3.96
N ASP A 511 -19.36 -8.84 -4.91
CA ASP A 511 -17.91 -9.04 -4.82
C ASP A 511 -17.08 -7.75 -4.88
N ALA A 512 -17.72 -6.62 -5.18
CA ALA A 512 -17.05 -5.33 -5.24
C ALA A 512 -17.97 -4.18 -4.85
N LYS A 513 -17.34 -3.06 -4.49
CA LYS A 513 -18.00 -1.76 -4.25
C LYS A 513 -17.32 -0.67 -5.06
N ALA A 514 -18.07 0.31 -5.52
CA ALA A 514 -17.55 1.47 -6.24
C ALA A 514 -18.38 2.70 -5.91
N TRP A 515 -17.89 3.87 -6.29
CA TRP A 515 -18.72 5.07 -6.38
C TRP A 515 -19.25 5.18 -7.81
N ILE A 516 -20.56 5.42 -7.95
CA ILE A 516 -21.21 5.60 -9.24
C ILE A 516 -22.17 6.77 -9.09
N GLY A 517 -21.99 7.81 -9.90
CA GLY A 517 -22.83 9.02 -9.79
C GLY A 517 -22.80 9.67 -8.40
N GLY A 518 -21.67 9.57 -7.69
CA GLY A 518 -21.51 10.09 -6.33
C GLY A 518 -22.13 9.21 -5.22
N VAL A 519 -22.69 8.05 -5.57
CA VAL A 519 -23.34 7.14 -4.62
C VAL A 519 -22.55 5.82 -4.53
N PRO A 520 -22.27 5.31 -3.31
CA PRO A 520 -21.72 3.97 -3.15
C PRO A 520 -22.63 2.92 -3.78
N SER A 521 -22.07 2.04 -4.58
CA SER A 521 -22.76 1.00 -5.34
C SER A 521 -22.00 -0.32 -5.21
N VAL A 522 -22.70 -1.45 -5.30
CA VAL A 522 -22.12 -2.79 -5.23
C VAL A 522 -22.33 -3.55 -6.53
N HIS A 523 -21.36 -4.39 -6.88
CA HIS A 523 -21.41 -5.26 -8.05
C HIS A 523 -22.01 -6.61 -7.65
N VAL A 524 -23.21 -6.90 -8.14
CA VAL A 524 -23.96 -8.10 -7.74
C VAL A 524 -23.46 -9.32 -8.52
N THR A 525 -23.24 -10.44 -7.82
CA THR A 525 -22.71 -11.69 -8.41
C THR A 525 -23.73 -12.82 -8.47
N SER A 526 -24.92 -12.65 -7.89
CA SER A 526 -25.97 -13.70 -7.85
C SER A 526 -27.36 -13.19 -8.22
N GLY A 527 -28.23 -14.12 -8.60
CA GLY A 527 -29.63 -13.85 -8.93
C GLY A 527 -29.82 -13.05 -10.24
N ARG A 528 -30.97 -12.38 -10.36
CA ARG A 528 -31.36 -11.68 -11.61
C ARG A 528 -30.55 -10.40 -11.91
N LEU A 529 -29.78 -9.93 -10.93
CA LEU A 529 -28.95 -8.73 -11.05
C LEU A 529 -27.46 -9.07 -11.21
N THR A 530 -27.09 -10.34 -11.42
CA THR A 530 -25.69 -10.74 -11.65
C THR A 530 -25.03 -9.89 -12.75
N GLY A 531 -23.83 -9.38 -12.46
CA GLY A 531 -23.05 -8.52 -13.33
C GLY A 531 -23.55 -7.08 -13.41
N TYR A 532 -24.50 -6.66 -12.59
CA TYR A 532 -24.99 -5.27 -12.54
C TYR A 532 -24.57 -4.58 -11.25
N TRP A 533 -24.33 -3.27 -11.35
CA TRP A 533 -24.16 -2.40 -10.20
C TRP A 533 -25.51 -1.90 -9.70
N ILE A 534 -25.69 -1.89 -8.37
CA ILE A 534 -26.84 -1.28 -7.69
C ILE A 534 -26.37 -0.37 -6.57
N ALA A 535 -27.17 0.63 -6.20
CA ALA A 535 -26.86 1.49 -5.07
C ALA A 535 -26.77 0.68 -3.77
N ALA A 536 -25.67 0.82 -3.03
CA ALA A 536 -25.39 0.04 -1.83
C ALA A 536 -26.45 0.31 -0.72
N ALA A 537 -26.94 1.55 -0.63
CA ALA A 537 -28.00 1.93 0.30
C ALA A 537 -29.35 1.22 0.05
N SER A 538 -29.50 0.55 -1.09
CA SER A 538 -30.68 -0.25 -1.39
C SER A 538 -30.63 -1.66 -0.76
N LEU A 539 -29.46 -2.10 -0.30
CA LEU A 539 -29.27 -3.37 0.40
C LEU A 539 -29.42 -3.21 1.92
N GLN A 540 -30.01 -4.20 2.56
CA GLN A 540 -29.86 -4.43 3.99
C GLN A 540 -28.72 -5.41 4.25
N PRO A 541 -28.01 -5.32 5.39
CA PRO A 541 -27.08 -6.36 5.80
C PRO A 541 -27.80 -7.72 5.84
N ALA A 542 -27.13 -8.77 5.36
CA ALA A 542 -27.59 -10.13 5.64
C ALA A 542 -27.51 -10.40 7.15
N SER A 543 -28.49 -11.13 7.67
CA SER A 543 -28.63 -11.49 9.09
C SER A 543 -27.48 -12.34 9.57
#